data_AF-X1FMQ8-F1
#
_entry.id   AF-X1FMQ8-F1
#
_cell.length_a   1.000
_cell.length_b   1.000
_cell.length_c   1.000
_cell.angle_alpha   90.00
_cell.angle_beta   90.00
_cell.angle_gamma   90.00
#
_symmetry.space_group_name_H-M   'P 1'
#
loop_
_entity.id
_entity.type
_entity.pdbx_description
1 polymer ?
#
loop_
_entity_poly.entity_id
_entity_poly.type
_entity_poly.pdbx_seq_one_letter_code
_entity_poly.pdbx_strand_id
1 'polypeptide(L)' 'MARLFECQGKRFLKDAGIVIPTGEVASTAKEAHEVATKIGKPVVV' A
#
# COMPACT_ATOMS: atom_id res chain seq x y z
N MET A 1 23.32 -6.18 -1.85
CA MET A 1 21.95 -6.44 -2.36
C MET A 1 20.97 -5.62 -1.54
N ALA A 2 20.17 -4.74 -2.15
CA ALA A 2 19.19 -3.95 -1.40
C ALA A 2 17.97 -4.80 -1.04
N ARG A 3 17.44 -4.66 0.17
CA ARG A 3 16.15 -5.22 0.60
C ARG A 3 15.17 -4.06 0.77
N LEU A 4 14.02 -4.16 0.12
CA LEU A 4 12.97 -3.15 0.18
C LEU A 4 11.78 -3.70 0.94
N PHE A 5 11.05 -2.82 1.62
CA PHE A 5 9.70 -3.15 2.03
C PHE A 5 8.81 -3.34 0.81
N GLU A 6 7.80 -4.19 0.94
CA GLU A 6 6.85 -4.46 -0.13
C GLU A 6 6.18 -3.17 -0.65
N CYS A 7 5.79 -2.27 0.25
CA CYS A 7 5.20 -0.97 -0.09
C CYS A 7 6.15 -0.04 -0.86
N GLN A 8 7.46 -0.08 -0.57
CA GLN A 8 8.47 0.68 -1.31
C GLN A 8 8.64 0.12 -2.72
N GLY A 9 8.71 -1.20 -2.87
CA GLY A 9 8.76 -1.87 -4.16
C GLY A 9 7.55 -1.52 -5.04
N LYS A 10 6.34 -1.59 -4.46
CA LYS A 10 5.09 -1.20 -5.12
C LYS A 10 5.12 0.27 -5.58
N ARG A 11 5.71 1.19 -4.79
CA ARG A 11 5.85 2.60 -5.19
C ARG A 11 6.70 2.75 -6.45
N PHE A 12 7.85 2.08 -6.53
CA PHE A 12 8.69 2.09 -7.73
C PHE A 12 7.99 1.50 -8.95
N LEU A 13 7.24 0.41 -8.79
CA LEU A 13 6.45 -0.17 -9.89
C LEU A 13 5.41 0.82 -10.41
N LYS A 14 4.68 1.48 -9.51
CA LYS A 14 3.71 2.52 -9.87
C LYS A 14 4.37 3.69 -10.61
N ASP A 15 5.50 4.17 -10.11
CA ASP A 15 6.26 5.28 -10.72
C ASP A 15 6.81 4.90 -12.11
N ALA A 16 7.08 3.60 -12.34
CA ALA A 16 7.44 3.04 -13.65
C ALA A 16 6.23 2.78 -14.58
N GLY A 17 5.01 3.15 -14.17
CA GLY A 17 3.79 2.95 -14.96
C GLY A 17 3.22 1.53 -14.90
N ILE A 18 3.73 0.67 -14.02
CA ILE A 18 3.22 -0.69 -13.82
C ILE A 18 2.02 -0.62 -12.85
N VAL A 19 0.91 -1.22 -13.26
CA VAL A 19 -0.31 -1.26 -12.44
C VAL A 19 -0.06 -2.12 -11.20
N ILE A 20 -0.42 -1.59 -10.04
CA ILE A 20 -0.33 -2.27 -8.75
C ILE A 20 -1.70 -2.24 -8.04
N PRO A 21 -1.93 -3.13 -7.05
CA PRO A 21 -3.13 -3.06 -6.21
C PRO A 21 -3.25 -1.72 -5.48
N THR A 22 -4.47 -1.23 -5.30
CA THR A 22 -4.77 -0.04 -4.50
C THR A 22 -4.46 -0.32 -3.02
N GLY A 23 -3.73 0.59 -2.39
CA GLY A 23 -3.39 0.51 -0.97
C GLY A 23 -2.59 1.73 -0.53
N GLU A 24 -2.40 1.87 0.78
CA GLU A 24 -1.67 2.96 1.43
C GLU A 24 -0.85 2.42 2.61
N VAL A 25 0.24 3.10 2.96
CA VAL A 25 1.08 2.72 4.11
C VAL A 25 0.47 3.33 5.36
N ALA A 26 0.27 2.50 6.39
CA ALA A 26 -0.19 2.93 7.70
C ALA A 26 0.87 2.57 8.75
N SER A 27 1.07 3.46 9.72
CA SER A 27 1.96 3.27 10.87
C SER A 27 1.19 3.10 12.19
N THR A 28 -0.13 3.30 12.16
CA THR A 28 -1.02 3.10 13.31
C THR A 28 -2.24 2.28 12.92
N ALA A 29 -2.84 1.58 13.90
CA ALA A 29 -4.09 0.85 13.68
C ALA A 29 -5.23 1.78 13.22
N LYS A 30 -5.24 3.04 13.70
CA LYS A 30 -6.20 4.05 13.28
C LYS A 30 -6.05 4.39 11.79
N GLU A 31 -4.82 4.66 11.33
CA GLU A 31 -4.55 4.90 9.91
C GLU A 31 -4.95 3.71 9.05
N ALA A 32 -4.62 2.48 9.46
CA ALA A 32 -5.01 1.27 8.73
C ALA A 32 -6.54 1.18 8.57
N HIS A 33 -7.29 1.49 9.63
CA HIS A 33 -8.75 1.51 9.60
C HIS A 33 -9.32 2.60 8.68
N GLU A 34 -8.75 3.81 8.69
CA GLU A 34 -9.15 4.91 7.80
C GLU A 34 -8.89 4.57 6.33
N VAL A 35 -7.73 3.98 6.02
CA VAL A 35 -7.38 3.51 4.67
C VAL A 35 -8.35 2.42 4.20
N ALA A 36 -8.62 1.43 5.04
CA ALA A 36 -9.57 0.36 4.72
C ALA A 36 -10.97 0.91 4.42
N THR A 37 -11.42 1.88 5.22
CA THR A 37 -12.71 2.56 5.05
C THR A 37 -12.77 3.34 3.73
N LYS A 38 -11.70 4.07 3.37
CA LYS A 38 -11.60 4.80 2.10
C LYS A 38 -11.62 3.86 0.88
N ILE A 39 -11.02 2.68 0.97
CA ILE A 39 -11.01 1.69 -0.11
C ILE A 39 -12.41 1.09 -0.33
N GLY A 40 -13.19 0.90 0.74
CA GLY A 40 -14.60 0.47 0.65
C GLY A 40 -14.80 -0.95 0.10
N LYS A 41 -13.78 -1.81 0.19
CA LYS A 41 -13.77 -3.21 -0.26
C LYS A 41 -13.04 -4.09 0.77
N PRO A 42 -13.15 -5.43 0.72
CA PRO A 42 -12.28 -6.29 1.51
C PRO A 42 -10.80 -5.94 1.29
N VAL A 43 -10.06 -5.75 2.38
CA VAL A 43 -8.65 -5.35 2.36
C VAL A 43 -7.74 -6.40 2.99
N VAL A 44 -6.47 -6.37 2.59
CA VAL A 44 -5.37 -7.12 3.22
C VAL A 44 -4.52 -6.12 3.99
N VAL A 45 -4.09 -6.49 5.21
CA VAL A 45 -3.30 -5.65 6.13
C VAL A 45 -1.94 -6.28 6.38
#